data_AF-A0A820FBB2-F1
#
_entry.id   AF-A0A820FBB2-F1
#
_cell.length_a   1.000
_cell.length_b   1.000
_cell.length_c   1.000
_cell.angle_alpha   90.00
_cell.angle_beta   90.00
_cell.angle_gamma   90.00
#
_symmetry.space_group_name_H-M   'P 1'
#
loop_
_entity.id
_entity.type
_entity.pdbx_description
1 polymer ?
#
loop_
_entity_poly.entity_id
_entity_poly.type
_entity_poly.pdbx_seq_one_letter_code
_entity_poly.pdbx_strand_id
1 'polypeptide(L)' 'MSDEKVQWFWNANPSPFGKDQSPIWTAYSAEDNKIIEERFGSKAVKAELKNHYVYFSERMQVHKQDFHKQRPVKREPHK' A
#
# COMPACT_ATOMS: atom_id res chain seq x y z
N MET A 1 -15.36 -5.66 19.72
CA MET A 1 -15.05 -5.38 18.30
C MET A 1 -13.77 -6.14 18.04
N SER A 2 -13.84 -7.25 17.30
CA SER A 2 -12.65 -8.01 16.95
C SER A 2 -11.70 -7.11 16.18
N ASP A 3 -10.54 -6.80 16.78
CA ASP A 3 -9.39 -6.22 16.09
C ASP A 3 -8.90 -7.27 15.08
N GLU A 4 -9.63 -7.44 13.97
CA GLU A 4 -9.09 -8.11 12.80
C GLU A 4 -7.83 -7.33 12.45
N LYS A 5 -6.67 -7.91 12.75
CA LYS A 5 -5.39 -7.31 12.38
C LYS A 5 -5.47 -7.14 10.86
N VAL A 6 -5.13 -5.97 10.34
CA VAL A 6 -5.16 -5.72 8.89
C VAL A 6 -3.72 -5.66 8.42
N GLN A 7 -3.44 -6.26 7.27
CA GLN A 7 -2.15 -6.15 6.61
C GLN A 7 -2.31 -5.51 5.23
N TRP A 8 -1.53 -4.47 5.01
CA TRP A 8 -1.35 -3.82 3.74
C TRP A 8 -0.13 -4.40 3.03
N PHE A 9 -0.25 -4.47 1.70
CA PHE A 9 0.78 -4.98 0.81
C PHE A 9 0.97 -4.04 -0.38
N TRP A 10 2.16 -4.05 -0.95
CA TRP A 10 2.51 -3.37 -2.19
C TRP A 10 3.09 -4.35 -3.20
N ASN A 11 2.89 -4.10 -4.50
CA ASN A 11 3.46 -4.95 -5.55
C ASN A 11 4.94 -4.60 -5.77
N ALA A 12 5.82 -5.48 -5.28
CA ALA A 12 7.27 -5.37 -5.38
C ALA A 12 7.83 -5.79 -6.73
N ASN A 13 7.00 -6.26 -7.65
CA ASN A 13 7.43 -6.60 -9.00
C ASN A 13 8.14 -5.39 -9.66
N PRO A 14 9.31 -5.57 -10.33
CA PRO A 14 9.99 -4.49 -11.06
C PRO A 14 9.13 -3.83 -12.14
N SER A 15 8.24 -4.62 -12.77
CA SER A 15 7.21 -4.16 -13.71
C SER A 15 5.83 -4.40 -13.09
N PRO A 16 5.40 -3.56 -12.14
CA PRO A 16 4.22 -3.81 -11.31
C PRO A 16 2.88 -3.75 -12.07
N PHE A 17 2.90 -3.28 -13.32
CA PHE A 17 1.76 -3.23 -14.24
C PHE A 17 1.93 -4.13 -15.47
N GLY A 18 3.01 -4.92 -15.52
CA GLY A 18 3.25 -5.86 -16.61
C GLY A 18 2.20 -6.97 -16.59
N LYS A 19 1.64 -7.31 -17.76
CA LYS A 19 0.63 -8.38 -17.90
C LYS A 19 1.25 -9.78 -17.80
N ASP A 20 2.54 -9.89 -18.07
CA ASP A 20 3.25 -11.17 -18.22
C ASP A 20 3.87 -11.67 -16.91
N GLN A 21 3.76 -10.89 -15.82
CA GLN A 21 4.36 -11.26 -14.55
C GLN A 21 3.34 -11.19 -13.42
N SER A 22 3.36 -12.22 -12.57
CA SER A 22 2.54 -12.26 -11.37
C SER A 22 2.92 -11.14 -10.40
N PRO A 23 1.93 -10.54 -9.71
CA PRO A 23 2.21 -9.60 -8.64
C PRO A 23 3.06 -10.25 -7.53
N ILE A 24 4.08 -9.54 -7.06
CA ILE A 24 4.87 -9.93 -5.90
C ILE A 24 4.39 -9.07 -4.75
N TRP A 25 3.42 -9.56 -3.98
CA TRP A 25 2.87 -8.81 -2.86
C TRP A 25 3.81 -8.86 -1.66
N THR A 26 4.34 -7.71 -1.28
CA THR A 26 5.20 -7.56 -0.11
C THR A 26 4.45 -6.77 0.96
N ALA A 27 4.46 -7.28 2.20
CA ALA A 27 3.84 -6.62 3.33
C ALA A 27 4.56 -5.31 3.64
N TYR A 28 3.81 -4.27 4.00
CA TYR A 28 4.39 -3.10 4.66
C TYR A 28 4.95 -3.49 6.04
N SER A 29 5.94 -2.72 6.49
CA SER A 29 6.44 -2.83 7.86
C SER A 29 5.30 -2.60 8.87
N ALA A 30 5.43 -3.10 10.10
CA ALA A 30 4.39 -2.91 11.11
C ALA A 30 4.08 -1.41 11.38
N GLU A 31 5.11 -0.57 11.33
CA GLU A 31 5.00 0.88 11.48
C GLU A 31 4.23 1.51 10.31
N ASP A 32 4.66 1.26 9.07
CA ASP A 32 3.99 1.79 7.87
C ASP A 32 2.56 1.27 7.77
N ASN A 33 2.34 -0.02 8.07
CA ASN A 33 1.02 -0.64 8.05
C ASN A 33 0.06 0.06 9.03
N LYS A 34 0.53 0.38 10.24
CA LYS A 34 -0.24 1.12 11.23
C LYS A 34 -0.61 2.52 10.71
N ILE A 35 0.34 3.25 10.13
CA ILE A 35 0.11 4.59 9.58
C ILE A 35 -0.92 4.52 8.43
N ILE A 36 -0.77 3.57 7.51
CA ILE A 36 -1.68 3.39 6.38
C ILE A 36 -3.09 3.08 6.89
N GLU A 37 -3.23 2.14 7.83
CA GLU A 37 -4.56 1.75 8.35
C GLU A 37 -5.23 2.87 9.14
N GLU A 38 -4.50 3.63 9.97
CA GLU A 38 -5.05 4.79 10.69
C GLU A 38 -5.57 5.87 9.72
N ARG A 39 -4.81 6.15 8.65
CA ARG A 39 -5.21 7.12 7.62
C ARG A 39 -6.38 6.62 6.79
N PHE A 40 -6.41 5.33 6.49
CA PHE A 40 -7.54 4.71 5.80
C PHE A 40 -8.81 4.75 6.66
N GLY A 41 -8.72 4.36 7.94
CA GLY A 41 -9.83 4.36 8.90
C GLY A 41 -10.39 5.76 9.18
N SER A 42 -9.55 6.79 9.12
CA SER A 42 -9.96 8.20 9.20
C SER A 42 -10.54 8.77 7.89
N LYS A 43 -10.71 7.94 6.85
CA LYS A 43 -11.22 8.34 5.52
C LYS A 43 -10.37 9.42 4.85
N ALA A 44 -9.07 9.47 5.14
CA ALA A 44 -8.15 10.33 4.41
C ALA A 44 -8.07 9.90 2.93
N VAL A 45 -7.56 10.78 2.06
CA VAL A 45 -7.34 10.44 0.64
C VAL A 45 -6.06 9.61 0.45
N LYS A 46 -5.05 9.88 1.29
CA LYS A 46 -3.75 9.21 1.22
C LYS A 46 -3.10 9.07 2.60
N ALA A 47 -2.20 8.11 2.71
CA ALA A 47 -1.17 8.07 3.74
C ALA A 47 0.15 8.62 3.20
N GLU A 48 0.89 9.33 4.04
CA GLU A 48 2.25 9.78 3.75
C GLU A 48 3.24 8.93 4.53
N LEU A 49 4.05 8.16 3.81
CA LEU A 49 5.17 7.39 4.35
C LEU A 49 6.48 8.09 4.03
N LYS A 50 7.62 7.58 4.51
CA LYS A 50 8.92 8.25 4.37
C LYS A 50 9.23 8.68 2.93
N ASN A 51 9.14 7.73 1.99
CA ASN A 51 9.53 7.94 0.59
C ASN A 51 8.36 7.88 -0.41
N HIS A 52 7.16 7.60 0.05
CA HIS A 52 6.02 7.36 -0.83
C HIS A 52 4.71 7.82 -0.22
N TYR A 53 3.74 8.11 -1.09
CA TYR A 53 2.34 8.28 -0.75
C TYR A 53 1.58 7.00 -1.07
N VAL A 54 0.63 6.62 -0.23
CA VAL A 54 -0.34 5.56 -0.53
C VAL A 54 -1.70 6.22 -0.74
N TYR A 55 -2.16 6.25 -1.98
CA TYR A 55 -3.46 6.76 -2.37
C TYR A 55 -4.51 5.66 -2.30
N PHE A 56 -5.58 5.89 -1.53
CA PHE A 56 -6.54 4.84 -1.18
C PHE A 56 -7.60 4.59 -2.25
N SER A 57 -8.07 5.66 -2.92
CA SER A 57 -9.04 5.57 -4.02
C SER A 57 -8.50 4.76 -5.18
N GLU A 58 -7.25 5.02 -5.56
CA GLU A 58 -6.55 4.41 -6.68
C GLU A 58 -5.88 3.08 -6.31
N ARG A 59 -5.82 2.77 -5.00
CA ARG A 59 -5.05 1.65 -4.44
C ARG A 59 -3.62 1.64 -4.99
N MET A 60 -2.95 2.78 -4.88
CA MET A 60 -1.65 3.03 -5.48
C MET A 60 -0.63 3.60 -4.49
N GLN A 61 0.56 3.02 -4.45
CA GLN A 61 1.74 3.66 -3.89
C GLN A 61 2.45 4.48 -4.97
N VAL A 62 2.83 5.71 -4.66
CA VAL A 62 3.56 6.61 -5.57
C VAL A 62 4.80 7.15 -4.86
N HIS A 63 5.98 7.03 -5.48
CA HIS A 63 7.22 7.58 -4.92
C HIS A 63 7.20 9.11 -4.91
N LYS A 64 7.66 9.74 -3.81
CA LYS A 64 7.58 11.21 -3.62
C LYS A 64 8.39 12.02 -4.62
N GLN A 65 9.51 11.48 -5.07
CA GLN A 65 10.44 12.17 -5.99
C GLN A 65 10.34 11.67 -7.43
N ASP A 66 9.63 10.57 -7.67
CA ASP A 66 9.57 9.92 -8.98
C ASP A 66 8.16 9.38 -9.21
N PHE A 67 7.30 10.21 -9.79
CA PHE A 67 5.89 9.87 -10.00
C PHE A 67 5.69 8.73 -11.01
N HIS A 68 6.73 8.31 -11.74
CA HIS A 68 6.66 7.13 -12.61
C HIS A 68 6.87 5.83 -11.82
N LYS A 69 7.47 5.90 -10.63
CA LYS A 69 7.58 4.75 -9.71
C LYS A 69 6.29 4.60 -8.91
N GLN A 70 5.31 3.97 -9.57
CA GLN A 70 4.03 3.62 -8.97
C GLN A 70 3.91 2.12 -8.78
N ARG A 71 3.23 1.70 -7.71
CA ARG A 71 3.03 0.30 -7.36
C ARG A 71 1.61 0.09 -6.84
N PRO A 72 0.83 -0.86 -7.38
CA PRO A 72 -0.44 -1.24 -6.78
C PRO A 72 -0.29 -1.63 -5.31
N VAL A 73 -1.32 -1.33 -4.52
CA VAL A 73 -1.42 -1.77 -3.12
C VAL A 73 -2.70 -2.55 -2.88
N LYS A 74 -2.71 -3.37 -1.84
CA LYS A 74 -3.92 -4.06 -1.38
C LYS A 74 -3.96 -4.13 0.14
N ARG A 75 -5.18 -4.26 0.68
CA ARG A 75 -5.50 -4.43 2.09
C ARG A 75 -6.13 -5.81 2.26
N GLU A 76 -5.60 -6.64 3.14
CA GLU A 76 -6.18 -7.96 3.47
C GLU A 76 -6.37 -8.09 4.99
N PRO A 77 -7.45 -8.74 5.44
CA PRO A 77 -7.57 -9.14 6.84
C PRO A 77 -6.49 -10.17 7.16
N HIS A 78 -5.81 -9.98 8.28
CA HIS A 78 -4.89 -10.96 8.85
C HIS A 78 -5.72 -12.13 9.35
N LYS A 79 -5.51 -13.29 8.74
CA LYS A 79 -6.03 -14.57 9.24
C LYS A 79 -5.27 -15.01 10.49
#